data_AF-A9RTE8-F1
#
_entry.id   AF-A9RTE8-F1
#
_cell.length_a   1.000
_cell.length_b   1.000
_cell.length_c   1.000
_cell.angle_alpha   90.00
_cell.angle_beta   90.00
_cell.angle_gamma   90.00
#
_symmetry.space_group_name_H-M   'P 1'
#
loop_
_entity.id
_entity.type
_entity.pdbx_description
1 polymer ?
#
loop_
_entity_poly.entity_id
_entity_poly.type
_entity_poly.pdbx_seq_one_letter_code
_entity_poly.pdbx_strand_id
1 'polypeptide(L)'
;MNYVFKRPFCIAFIDFCFENFHVGVWSSRMEANVRKILDYIGEGLQHKVMFVMHQGDCTATGFKNPTNRRQPLFLKELAKVWSRFPDGEFNETNTLLIDDTPYKALLNPPHTAIFLKPYTYNEQDNFLAEGLVGYLTHLRNAADVREFVRMHPIGMPAIAAGCMHWNLYRSVLEKIKEVTDASTHRIASGNLEPRPHFSSTAEALVLEESVRNLSLH
;
A
#
# COMPACT_ATOMS: atom_id res chain seq x y z
N MET A 1 -0.60 21.09 18.11
CA MET A 1 -1.30 20.03 18.85
C MET A 1 -1.79 19.07 17.79
N ASN A 2 -1.37 17.81 17.89
CA ASN A 2 -1.49 16.84 16.81
C ASN A 2 -2.74 15.99 17.07
N TYR A 3 -3.82 16.23 16.33
CA TYR A 3 -5.09 15.52 16.51
C TYR A 3 -5.15 14.28 15.61
N VAL A 4 -5.81 13.25 16.14
CA VAL A 4 -5.85 11.89 15.62
C VAL A 4 -7.34 11.50 15.63
N PHE A 5 -7.91 11.21 14.46
CA PHE A 5 -9.34 10.91 14.31
C PHE A 5 -9.52 9.55 13.62
N LYS A 6 -10.33 8.66 14.20
CA LYS A 6 -10.67 7.40 13.55
C LYS A 6 -11.68 7.69 12.44
N ARG A 7 -11.39 7.28 11.20
CA ARG A 7 -12.41 7.23 10.14
C ARG A 7 -13.59 6.37 10.62
N PRO A 8 -14.85 6.73 10.39
CA PRO A 8 -15.98 5.92 10.83
C PRO A 8 -15.84 4.49 10.30
N PHE A 9 -16.28 3.52 11.12
CA PHE A 9 -16.14 2.08 10.85
C PHE A 9 -14.71 1.52 10.80
N CYS A 10 -13.68 2.31 11.11
CA CYS A 10 -12.27 1.87 11.06
C CYS A 10 -11.99 0.60 11.87
N ILE A 11 -12.52 0.49 13.10
CA ILE A 11 -12.28 -0.69 13.95
C ILE A 11 -12.92 -1.94 13.34
N ALA A 12 -14.22 -1.88 13.02
CA ALA A 12 -14.93 -3.00 12.40
C ALA A 12 -14.31 -3.40 11.05
N PHE A 13 -13.83 -2.44 10.27
CA PHE A 13 -13.12 -2.71 9.02
C PHE A 13 -11.80 -3.44 9.26
N ILE A 14 -11.03 -3.06 10.28
CA ILE A 14 -9.77 -3.72 10.63
C ILE A 14 -10.03 -5.15 11.11
N ASP A 15 -11.06 -5.35 11.94
CA ASP A 15 -11.45 -6.69 12.41
C ASP A 15 -11.83 -7.59 11.22
N PHE A 16 -12.66 -7.08 10.31
CA PHE A 16 -12.95 -7.75 9.04
C PHE A 16 -11.68 -8.09 8.25
N CYS A 17 -10.70 -7.19 8.17
CA CYS A 17 -9.46 -7.47 7.46
C CYS A 17 -8.68 -8.64 8.08
N PHE A 18 -8.60 -8.72 9.41
CA PHE A 18 -7.91 -9.83 10.09
C PHE A 18 -8.66 -11.17 9.98
N GLU A 19 -9.98 -11.13 9.91
CA GLU A 19 -10.79 -12.35 9.72
C GLU A 19 -10.65 -12.93 8.31
N ASN A 20 -10.19 -12.14 7.34
CA ASN A 20 -10.24 -12.49 5.92
C ASN A 20 -8.89 -12.47 5.20
N PHE A 21 -7.86 -11.82 5.77
CA PHE A 21 -6.56 -11.61 5.12
C PHE A 21 -5.39 -11.65 6.11
N HIS A 22 -4.22 -11.92 5.55
CA HIS A 22 -2.92 -11.65 6.14
C HIS A 22 -2.63 -10.14 6.13
N VAL A 23 -2.78 -9.46 7.27
CA VAL A 23 -2.72 -7.99 7.34
C VAL A 23 -1.32 -7.50 7.70
N GLY A 24 -0.73 -6.69 6.81
CA GLY A 24 0.46 -5.88 7.08
C GLY A 24 0.12 -4.40 7.15
N VAL A 25 0.92 -3.63 7.89
CA VAL A 25 0.78 -2.16 7.96
C VAL A 25 2.01 -1.49 7.36
N TRP A 26 1.81 -0.53 6.46
CA TRP A 26 2.92 0.24 5.89
C TRP A 26 2.62 1.74 5.85
N SER A 27 3.27 2.51 6.73
CA SER A 27 3.16 3.97 6.80
C SER A 27 4.42 4.67 6.28
N SER A 28 4.26 5.89 5.74
CA SER A 28 5.39 6.78 5.39
C SER A 28 5.83 7.68 6.56
N ARG A 29 5.42 7.37 7.79
CA ARG A 29 5.80 8.09 9.02
C ARG A 29 6.95 7.42 9.76
N MET A 30 7.57 8.17 10.68
CA MET A 30 8.51 7.62 11.66
C MET A 30 7.89 6.48 12.46
N GLU A 31 8.67 5.43 12.72
CA GLU A 31 8.25 4.22 13.43
C GLU A 31 7.53 4.53 14.76
N ALA A 32 8.09 5.44 15.57
CA ALA A 32 7.50 5.83 16.85
C ALA A 32 6.07 6.39 16.70
N ASN A 33 5.77 7.07 15.59
CA ASN A 33 4.41 7.54 15.32
C ASN A 33 3.52 6.38 14.89
N VAL A 34 4.01 5.49 14.01
CA VAL A 34 3.24 4.32 13.55
C VAL A 34 2.83 3.44 14.73
N ARG A 35 3.74 3.16 15.66
CA ARG A 35 3.45 2.33 16.86
C ARG A 35 2.38 2.97 17.75
N LYS A 36 2.53 4.25 18.10
CA LYS A 36 1.53 5.00 18.88
C LYS A 36 0.14 4.96 18.24
N ILE A 37 0.10 5.04 16.91
CA ILE A 37 -1.13 4.97 16.13
C ILE A 37 -1.78 3.60 16.21
N LEU A 38 -1.00 2.53 16.08
CA LEU A 38 -1.49 1.16 16.22
C LEU A 38 -2.12 0.94 17.60
N ASP A 39 -1.42 1.35 18.64
CA ASP A 39 -1.90 1.22 20.03
C ASP A 39 -3.18 2.04 20.28
N TYR A 40 -3.29 3.24 19.68
CA TYR A 40 -4.49 4.07 19.77
C TYR A 40 -5.70 3.46 19.04
N ILE A 41 -5.47 2.78 17.92
CA ILE A 41 -6.54 2.15 17.14
C ILE A 41 -7.11 0.98 17.91
N GLY A 42 -6.26 0.06 18.37
CA GLY A 42 -6.68 -1.11 19.14
C GLY A 42 -5.55 -1.65 19.99
N GLU A 43 -5.89 -2.02 21.23
CA GLU A 43 -4.94 -2.61 22.15
C GLU A 43 -4.34 -3.91 21.56
N GLY A 44 -3.02 -4.02 21.59
CA GLY A 44 -2.30 -5.19 21.06
C GLY A 44 -2.35 -5.35 19.54
N LEU A 45 -2.93 -4.40 18.78
CA LEU A 45 -3.03 -4.48 17.31
C LEU A 45 -1.66 -4.68 16.64
N GLN A 46 -0.61 -4.06 17.19
CA GLN A 46 0.75 -4.21 16.69
C GLN A 46 1.28 -5.66 16.74
N HIS A 47 0.72 -6.52 17.59
CA HIS A 47 1.09 -7.94 17.70
C HIS A 47 0.23 -8.85 16.83
N LYS A 48 -0.88 -8.33 16.28
CA LYS A 48 -1.78 -9.07 15.38
C LYS A 48 -1.37 -8.94 13.91
N VAL A 49 -0.74 -7.83 13.54
CA VAL A 49 -0.26 -7.61 12.16
C VAL A 49 0.96 -8.49 11.85
N MET A 50 1.06 -8.96 10.62
CA MET A 50 2.22 -9.75 10.18
C MET A 50 3.51 -8.95 10.13
N PHE A 51 3.40 -7.67 9.79
CA PHE A 51 4.52 -6.74 9.82
C PHE A 51 4.05 -5.31 10.02
N VAL A 52 4.96 -4.50 10.55
CA VAL A 52 4.86 -3.05 10.58
C VAL A 52 6.04 -2.50 9.78
N MET A 53 5.73 -1.77 8.71
CA MET A 53 6.68 -1.01 7.91
C MET A 53 6.41 0.50 8.10
N HIS A 54 7.48 1.26 8.20
CA HIS A 54 7.48 2.70 8.45
C HIS A 54 8.29 3.43 7.37
N GLN A 55 8.52 4.74 7.55
CA GLN A 55 9.21 5.57 6.55
C GLN A 55 10.58 5.04 6.14
N GLY A 56 11.25 4.28 7.02
CA GLY A 56 12.57 3.72 6.77
C GLY A 56 12.54 2.58 5.75
N ASP A 57 11.38 1.94 5.60
CA ASP A 57 11.16 0.88 4.61
C ASP A 57 10.72 1.44 3.24
N CYS A 58 10.27 2.70 3.20
CA CYS A 58 9.92 3.37 1.95
C CYS A 58 11.16 3.67 1.09
N THR A 59 10.99 3.75 -0.22
CA THR A 59 12.05 4.25 -1.11
C THR A 59 11.99 5.77 -1.18
N ALA A 60 13.05 6.41 -0.71
CA ALA A 60 13.23 7.85 -0.79
C ALA A 60 13.65 8.24 -2.21
N THR A 61 12.80 8.97 -2.93
CA THR A 61 13.09 9.35 -4.32
C THR A 61 14.06 10.53 -4.43
N GLY A 62 14.24 11.27 -3.33
CA GLY A 62 14.94 12.56 -3.32
C GLY A 62 14.13 13.72 -3.93
N PHE A 63 12.89 13.46 -4.39
CA PHE A 63 11.95 14.48 -4.81
C PHE A 63 11.03 14.87 -3.65
N LYS A 64 10.35 16.01 -3.80
CA LYS A 64 9.36 16.52 -2.85
C LYS A 64 7.95 16.22 -3.35
N ASN A 65 7.02 15.99 -2.43
CA ASN A 65 5.62 15.84 -2.78
C ASN A 65 5.13 17.13 -3.49
N PRO A 66 4.40 17.01 -4.63
CA PRO A 66 3.99 18.16 -5.42
C PRO A 66 2.97 19.06 -4.72
N THR A 67 2.10 18.51 -3.86
CA THR A 67 1.07 19.24 -3.12
C THR A 67 1.55 19.69 -1.74
N ASN A 68 2.53 19.00 -1.15
CA ASN A 68 3.17 19.40 0.11
C ASN A 68 4.70 19.32 0.00
N ARG A 69 5.34 20.40 -0.41
CA ARG A 69 6.80 20.47 -0.61
C ARG A 69 7.65 20.28 0.65
N ARG A 70 7.03 20.24 1.84
CA ARG A 70 7.72 19.89 3.10
C ARG A 70 7.87 18.38 3.28
N GLN A 71 7.05 17.59 2.58
CA GLN A 71 7.08 16.13 2.67
C GLN A 71 7.96 15.54 1.56
N PRO A 72 8.88 14.63 1.91
CA PRO A 72 9.59 13.82 0.93
C PRO A 72 8.59 12.96 0.12
N LEU A 73 8.90 12.73 -1.16
CA LEU A 73 8.16 11.80 -1.99
C LEU A 73 8.73 10.39 -1.76
N PHE A 74 7.97 9.59 -1.02
CA PHE A 74 8.26 8.19 -0.70
C PHE A 74 7.47 7.23 -1.57
N LEU A 75 8.09 6.11 -1.95
CA LEU A 75 7.44 5.00 -2.67
C LEU A 75 7.34 3.76 -1.78
N LYS A 76 6.35 2.92 -2.06
CA LYS A 76 6.05 1.67 -1.37
C LYS A 76 5.98 0.53 -2.38
N GLU A 77 7.11 -0.13 -2.52
CA GLU A 77 7.30 -1.25 -3.43
C GLU A 77 6.85 -2.56 -2.76
N LEU A 78 5.78 -3.19 -3.26
CA LEU A 78 5.31 -4.48 -2.73
C LEU A 78 6.38 -5.58 -2.86
N ALA A 79 7.33 -5.45 -3.79
CA ALA A 79 8.50 -6.32 -3.85
C ALA A 79 9.29 -6.37 -2.53
N LYS A 80 9.33 -5.29 -1.74
CA LYS A 80 9.95 -5.30 -0.41
C LYS A 80 9.15 -6.13 0.59
N VAL A 81 7.82 -6.15 0.46
CA VAL A 81 6.96 -7.03 1.27
C VAL A 81 7.24 -8.48 0.89
N TRP A 82 7.18 -8.82 -0.41
CA TRP A 82 7.43 -10.19 -0.89
C TRP A 82 8.81 -10.72 -0.48
N SER A 83 9.84 -9.88 -0.50
CA SER A 83 11.20 -10.26 -0.08
C SER A 83 11.32 -10.68 1.39
N ARG A 84 10.34 -10.35 2.25
CA ARG A 84 10.30 -10.78 3.65
C ARG A 84 9.74 -12.20 3.83
N PHE A 85 9.11 -12.74 2.78
CA PHE A 85 8.48 -14.05 2.77
C PHE A 85 9.10 -14.90 1.65
N PRO A 86 10.36 -15.37 1.85
CA PRO A 86 11.18 -15.96 0.79
C PRO A 86 10.64 -17.28 0.25
N ASP A 87 9.69 -17.90 0.95
CA ASP A 87 9.00 -19.11 0.49
C ASP A 87 8.04 -18.84 -0.69
N GLY A 88 7.89 -17.58 -1.10
CA GLY A 88 7.04 -17.18 -2.25
C GLY A 88 5.56 -17.11 -1.89
N GLU A 89 5.24 -17.11 -0.60
CA GLU A 89 3.87 -17.02 -0.06
C GLU A 89 3.13 -15.80 -0.62
N PHE A 90 3.80 -14.66 -0.78
CA PHE A 90 3.19 -13.44 -1.31
C PHE A 90 3.88 -12.96 -2.58
N ASN A 91 3.07 -12.55 -3.56
CA ASN A 91 3.48 -11.99 -4.84
C ASN A 91 2.39 -11.04 -5.40
N GLU A 92 2.54 -10.59 -6.64
CA GLU A 92 1.64 -9.61 -7.26
C GLU A 92 0.21 -10.13 -7.51
N THR A 93 0.01 -11.45 -7.55
CA THR A 93 -1.30 -12.06 -7.82
C THR A 93 -2.16 -12.18 -6.56
N ASN A 94 -1.57 -12.14 -5.37
CA ASN A 94 -2.27 -12.34 -4.09
C ASN A 94 -2.05 -11.22 -3.06
N THR A 95 -1.33 -10.14 -3.42
CA THR A 95 -1.07 -9.00 -2.53
C THR A 95 -1.74 -7.73 -3.04
N LEU A 96 -2.51 -7.06 -2.17
CA LEU A 96 -3.10 -5.75 -2.46
C LEU A 96 -2.55 -4.66 -1.53
N LEU A 97 -2.08 -3.55 -2.11
CA LEU A 97 -1.81 -2.30 -1.39
C LEU A 97 -3.07 -1.43 -1.34
N ILE A 98 -3.50 -1.02 -0.15
CA ILE A 98 -4.53 0.00 0.02
C ILE A 98 -3.87 1.27 0.57
N ASP A 99 -3.84 2.34 -0.22
CA ASP A 99 -3.23 3.63 0.14
C ASP A 99 -4.19 4.77 -0.23
N ASP A 100 -3.99 6.01 0.23
CA ASP A 100 -4.73 7.18 -0.25
C ASP A 100 -3.92 8.04 -1.22
N THR A 101 -2.67 7.64 -1.47
CA THR A 101 -1.72 8.44 -2.23
C THR A 101 -1.22 7.64 -3.45
N PRO A 102 -1.81 7.85 -4.64
CA PRO A 102 -1.52 7.04 -5.84
C PRO A 102 -0.05 6.92 -6.23
N TYR A 103 0.73 8.00 -6.05
CA TYR A 103 2.13 7.99 -6.46
C TYR A 103 2.99 7.00 -5.65
N LYS A 104 2.58 6.60 -4.44
CA LYS A 104 3.40 5.70 -3.61
C LYS A 104 3.55 4.33 -4.27
N ALA A 105 2.60 3.94 -5.13
CA ALA A 105 2.63 2.68 -5.86
C ALA A 105 3.28 2.77 -7.26
N LEU A 106 3.98 3.86 -7.60
CA LEU A 106 4.52 4.10 -8.95
C LEU A 106 5.38 2.96 -9.53
N LEU A 107 6.06 2.20 -8.67
CA LEU A 107 6.93 1.09 -9.07
C LEU A 107 6.28 -0.28 -8.94
N ASN A 108 5.04 -0.34 -8.46
CA ASN A 108 4.33 -1.61 -8.34
C ASN A 108 3.76 -2.02 -9.70
N PRO A 109 3.60 -3.33 -9.95
CA PRO A 109 2.85 -3.79 -11.10
C PRO A 109 1.45 -3.14 -11.16
N PRO A 110 0.92 -2.86 -12.36
CA PRO A 110 -0.43 -2.33 -12.50
C PRO A 110 -1.46 -3.18 -11.74
N HIS A 111 -2.45 -2.52 -11.14
CA HIS A 111 -3.58 -3.15 -10.47
C HIS A 111 -3.25 -3.96 -9.20
N THR A 112 -2.06 -3.82 -8.61
CA THR A 112 -1.76 -4.36 -7.26
C THR A 112 -2.06 -3.35 -6.14
N ALA A 113 -2.73 -2.24 -6.46
CA ALA A 113 -3.05 -1.20 -5.49
C ALA A 113 -4.42 -0.56 -5.80
N ILE A 114 -5.15 -0.21 -4.76
CA ILE A 114 -6.34 0.66 -4.82
C ILE A 114 -6.12 1.90 -3.98
N PHE A 115 -6.73 3.02 -4.40
CA PHE A 115 -6.47 4.32 -3.78
C PHE A 115 -7.73 4.91 -3.15
N LEU A 116 -7.81 4.99 -1.84
CA LEU A 116 -8.98 5.56 -1.16
C LEU A 116 -8.97 7.09 -1.26
N LYS A 117 -10.14 7.71 -1.29
CA LYS A 117 -10.20 9.17 -1.07
C LYS A 117 -9.65 9.48 0.33
N PRO A 118 -8.76 10.48 0.47
CA PRO A 118 -8.27 10.90 1.78
C PRO A 118 -9.43 11.27 2.69
N TYR A 119 -9.40 10.79 3.93
CA TYR A 119 -10.43 11.10 4.91
C TYR A 119 -10.29 12.54 5.40
N THR A 120 -11.37 13.31 5.34
CA THR A 120 -11.43 14.75 5.69
C THR A 120 -12.26 15.01 6.95
N TYR A 121 -12.29 14.07 7.90
CA TYR A 121 -13.07 14.19 9.15
C TYR A 121 -14.58 14.24 8.97
N ASN A 122 -15.09 13.71 7.86
CA ASN A 122 -16.53 13.58 7.67
C ASN A 122 -17.06 12.43 8.54
N GLU A 123 -17.81 12.74 9.58
CA GLU A 123 -18.39 11.72 10.47
C GLU A 123 -19.44 10.84 9.77
N GLN A 124 -19.99 11.30 8.63
CA GLN A 124 -20.92 10.54 7.79
C GLN A 124 -20.22 9.69 6.71
N ASP A 125 -18.88 9.62 6.71
CA ASP A 125 -18.14 8.74 5.80
C ASP A 125 -18.43 7.26 6.13
N ASN A 126 -19.08 6.56 5.20
CA ASN A 126 -19.39 5.13 5.32
C ASN A 126 -18.56 4.26 4.34
N PHE A 127 -17.55 4.83 3.69
CA PHE A 127 -16.87 4.16 2.57
C PHE A 127 -16.15 2.88 2.99
N LEU A 128 -15.61 2.82 4.21
CA LEU A 128 -15.00 1.59 4.73
C LEU A 128 -16.03 0.46 4.84
N ALA A 129 -17.22 0.74 5.39
CA ALA A 129 -18.24 -0.27 5.65
C ALA A 129 -19.03 -0.66 4.39
N GLU A 130 -19.53 0.31 3.63
CA GLU A 130 -20.43 0.04 2.50
C GLU A 130 -19.70 -0.14 1.17
N GLY A 131 -18.52 0.49 1.02
CA GLY A 131 -17.70 0.36 -0.19
C GLY A 131 -16.68 -0.76 -0.06
N LEU A 132 -15.76 -0.61 0.90
CA LEU A 132 -14.53 -1.38 0.92
C LEU A 132 -14.69 -2.81 1.45
N VAL A 133 -15.51 -3.04 2.48
CA VAL A 133 -15.83 -4.41 2.96
C VAL A 133 -16.46 -5.23 1.84
N GLY A 134 -17.45 -4.68 1.14
CA GLY A 134 -18.10 -5.37 0.01
C GLY A 134 -17.11 -5.69 -1.11
N TYR A 135 -16.25 -4.73 -1.48
CA TYR A 135 -15.21 -4.92 -2.48
C TYR A 135 -14.24 -6.05 -2.10
N LEU A 136 -13.70 -6.01 -0.88
CA LEU A 136 -12.73 -7.00 -0.39
C LEU A 136 -13.34 -8.39 -0.20
N THR A 137 -14.63 -8.47 0.11
CA THR A 137 -15.37 -9.75 0.19
C THR A 137 -15.40 -10.48 -1.16
N HIS A 138 -15.44 -9.74 -2.27
CA HIS A 138 -15.34 -10.34 -3.60
C HIS A 138 -13.87 -10.60 -3.99
N LEU A 139 -12.96 -9.69 -3.67
CA LEU A 139 -11.53 -9.83 -3.94
C LEU A 139 -10.94 -11.10 -3.31
N ARG A 140 -11.32 -11.46 -2.08
CA ARG A 140 -10.82 -12.66 -1.40
C ARG A 140 -11.14 -13.97 -2.13
N ASN A 141 -12.05 -13.96 -3.11
CA ASN A 141 -12.36 -15.13 -3.93
C ASN A 141 -11.76 -15.04 -5.35
N ALA A 142 -11.00 -13.99 -5.64
CA ALA A 142 -10.38 -13.79 -6.94
C ALA A 142 -9.11 -14.66 -7.09
N ALA A 143 -8.88 -15.15 -8.31
CA ALA A 143 -7.67 -15.91 -8.64
C ALA A 143 -6.43 -15.02 -8.81
N ASP A 144 -6.62 -13.77 -9.22
CA ASP A 144 -5.55 -12.79 -9.37
C ASP A 144 -6.08 -11.42 -8.95
N VAL A 145 -5.44 -10.82 -7.95
CA VAL A 145 -5.74 -9.48 -7.44
C VAL A 145 -5.72 -8.45 -8.57
N ARG A 146 -4.74 -8.53 -9.48
CA ARG A 146 -4.57 -7.55 -10.56
C ARG A 146 -5.73 -7.57 -11.52
N GLU A 147 -6.15 -8.77 -11.91
CA GLU A 147 -7.29 -8.91 -12.83
C GLU A 147 -8.58 -8.45 -12.18
N PHE A 148 -8.79 -8.77 -10.90
CA PHE A 148 -9.95 -8.29 -10.15
C PHE A 148 -9.97 -6.76 -10.07
N VAL A 149 -8.87 -6.13 -9.68
CA VAL A 149 -8.75 -4.67 -9.54
C VAL A 149 -8.89 -3.97 -10.90
N ARG A 150 -8.37 -4.57 -11.98
CA ARG A 150 -8.54 -4.06 -13.34
C ARG A 150 -10.01 -4.04 -13.76
N MET A 151 -10.75 -5.10 -13.47
CA MET A 151 -12.17 -5.24 -13.84
C MET A 151 -13.13 -4.49 -12.91
N HIS A 152 -12.72 -4.25 -11.67
CA HIS A 152 -13.52 -3.58 -10.65
C HIS A 152 -12.71 -2.41 -10.07
N PRO A 153 -12.53 -1.31 -10.81
CA PRO A 153 -11.83 -0.14 -10.28
C PRO A 153 -12.63 0.49 -9.14
N ILE A 154 -11.95 0.87 -8.06
CA ILE A 154 -12.54 1.54 -6.90
C ILE A 154 -11.63 2.67 -6.40
N GLY A 155 -12.24 3.75 -5.92
CA GLY A 155 -11.51 4.88 -5.35
C GLY A 155 -10.94 5.83 -6.41
N MET A 156 -9.74 6.35 -6.16
CA MET A 156 -9.02 7.26 -7.05
C MET A 156 -8.21 6.45 -8.08
N PRO A 157 -8.01 7.01 -9.29
CA PRO A 157 -7.21 6.34 -10.31
C PRO A 157 -5.73 6.27 -9.92
N ALA A 158 -5.04 5.24 -10.40
CA ALA A 158 -3.59 5.17 -10.39
C ALA A 158 -2.97 6.36 -11.16
N ILE A 159 -1.69 6.64 -10.90
CA ILE A 159 -0.95 7.62 -11.69
C ILE A 159 -0.84 7.12 -13.14
N ALA A 160 -1.27 7.95 -14.08
CA ALA A 160 -1.20 7.68 -15.51
C ALA A 160 -0.64 8.88 -16.29
N ALA A 161 -0.19 8.62 -17.52
CA ALA A 161 0.21 9.66 -18.46
C ALA A 161 -0.97 10.64 -18.68
N GLY A 162 -0.79 11.90 -18.28
CA GLY A 162 -1.82 12.93 -18.34
C GLY A 162 -2.28 13.47 -16.98
N CYS A 163 -1.85 12.89 -15.86
CA CYS A 163 -2.11 13.49 -14.56
C CYS A 163 -1.33 14.80 -14.37
N MET A 164 -1.85 15.73 -13.56
CA MET A 164 -1.31 17.09 -13.39
C MET A 164 0.19 17.14 -13.05
N HIS A 165 0.68 16.15 -12.31
CA HIS A 165 2.09 16.07 -11.88
C HIS A 165 2.88 14.99 -12.63
N TRP A 166 2.41 14.54 -13.80
CA TRP A 166 3.04 13.44 -14.53
C TRP A 166 4.52 13.67 -14.82
N ASN A 167 4.94 14.90 -15.18
CA ASN A 167 6.34 15.22 -15.43
C ASN A 167 7.23 14.96 -14.20
N LEU A 168 6.76 15.28 -12.99
CA LEU A 168 7.48 14.97 -11.75
C LEU A 168 7.62 13.46 -11.57
N TYR A 169 6.54 12.71 -11.74
CA TYR A 169 6.55 11.25 -11.57
C TYR A 169 7.40 10.56 -12.64
N ARG A 170 7.40 11.06 -13.87
CA ARG A 170 8.32 10.62 -14.92
C ARG A 170 9.77 10.82 -14.51
N SER A 171 10.15 11.99 -14.00
CA SER A 171 11.52 12.24 -13.51
C SER A 171 11.91 11.33 -12.33
N VAL A 172 10.95 10.99 -11.47
CA VAL A 172 11.16 9.99 -10.41
C VAL A 172 11.50 8.62 -11.02
N LEU A 173 10.70 8.16 -11.99
CA LEU A 173 10.91 6.87 -12.66
C LEU A 173 12.25 6.82 -13.42
N GLU A 174 12.59 7.89 -14.15
CA GLU A 174 13.86 8.02 -14.87
C GLU A 174 15.05 7.92 -13.91
N LYS A 175 15.04 8.68 -12.82
CA LYS A 175 16.12 8.64 -11.81
C LYS A 175 16.27 7.25 -11.17
N ILE A 176 15.16 6.58 -10.85
CA ILE A 176 15.20 5.25 -10.22
C ILE A 176 15.77 4.22 -11.19
N LYS A 177 15.40 4.32 -12.47
CA LYS A 177 15.96 3.47 -13.53
C LYS A 177 17.48 3.65 -13.64
N GLU A 178 17.96 4.90 -13.68
CA GLU A 178 19.41 5.20 -13.73
C GLU A 178 20.17 4.58 -12.55
N VAL A 179 19.63 4.70 -11.32
CA VAL A 179 20.24 4.10 -10.13
C VAL A 179 20.27 2.57 -10.21
N THR A 180 19.19 1.97 -10.70
CA THR A 180 19.06 0.51 -10.84
C THR A 180 20.02 -0.04 -11.91
N ASP A 181 20.10 0.62 -13.06
CA ASP A 181 21.01 0.24 -14.15
C ASP A 181 22.48 0.38 -13.70
N ALA A 182 22.81 1.46 -12.97
CA ALA A 182 24.16 1.67 -12.43
C ALA A 182 24.55 0.65 -11.34
N SER A 183 23.60 0.09 -10.62
CA SER A 183 23.84 -0.96 -9.61
C SER A 183 23.87 -2.36 -10.22
N THR A 184 23.15 -2.61 -11.32
CA THR A 184 23.14 -3.88 -12.07
C THR A 184 24.43 -4.12 -12.86
N HIS A 185 25.23 -3.08 -13.14
CA HIS A 185 26.60 -3.23 -13.68
C HIS A 185 27.62 -3.81 -12.68
N ARG A 186 27.19 -4.23 -11.49
CA ARG A 186 27.94 -5.09 -10.57
C ARG A 186 27.09 -6.32 -10.25
N ILE A 187 27.61 -7.50 -10.63
CA ILE A 187 27.10 -8.87 -10.42
C ILE A 187 26.31 -9.44 -11.61
N ALA A 188 26.91 -10.47 -12.23
CA ALA A 188 26.34 -11.27 -13.29
C ALA A 188 25.62 -12.52 -12.73
N SER A 189 24.42 -12.74 -13.29
CA SER A 189 23.75 -14.03 -13.59
C SER A 189 23.59 -15.11 -12.51
N GLY A 190 22.33 -15.37 -12.16
CA GLY A 190 21.83 -16.68 -11.74
C GLY A 190 20.48 -16.95 -12.41
N ASN A 191 20.36 -18.05 -13.15
CA ASN A 191 19.11 -18.49 -13.77
C ASN A 191 18.17 -19.06 -12.70
N LEU A 192 16.88 -18.69 -12.75
CA LEU A 192 15.81 -19.41 -12.07
C LEU A 192 14.90 -20.09 -13.10
N GLU A 193 14.72 -21.41 -12.94
CA GLU A 193 13.73 -22.18 -13.69
C GLU A 193 12.32 -22.02 -13.09
N PRO A 194 11.24 -22.18 -13.90
CA PRO A 194 9.86 -22.06 -13.41
C PRO A 194 9.30 -23.39 -12.86
N ARG A 195 8.54 -23.33 -11.76
CA ARG A 195 7.78 -24.45 -11.16
C ARG A 195 6.51 -23.96 -10.43
N PRO A 196 5.52 -24.84 -10.19
CA PRO A 196 4.21 -24.85 -10.83
C PRO A 196 3.12 -24.01 -10.13
N HIS A 197 1.98 -23.89 -10.83
CA HIS A 197 0.75 -23.20 -10.43
C HIS A 197 0.18 -23.61 -9.07
N PHE A 198 -0.23 -22.60 -8.29
CA PHE A 198 -1.13 -22.72 -7.15
C PHE A 198 -2.49 -22.07 -7.46
N SER A 199 -3.53 -22.65 -6.86
CA SER A 199 -4.91 -22.20 -6.86
C SER A 199 -5.04 -20.91 -6.03
N SER A 200 -5.70 -19.89 -6.61
CA SER A 200 -6.39 -18.73 -5.97
C SER A 200 -6.55 -18.81 -4.44
N THR A 201 -6.27 -17.75 -3.68
CA THR A 201 -7.17 -16.60 -3.42
C THR A 201 -6.40 -15.44 -2.79
N ALA A 202 -6.64 -14.16 -3.08
CA ALA A 202 -5.89 -13.03 -2.48
C ALA A 202 -5.63 -13.18 -0.95
N GLU A 203 -4.36 -13.19 -0.54
CA GLU A 203 -3.96 -13.60 0.82
C GLU A 203 -3.51 -12.42 1.67
N ALA A 204 -2.74 -11.47 1.10
CA ALA A 204 -2.15 -10.37 1.86
C ALA A 204 -2.78 -9.00 1.55
N LEU A 205 -3.13 -8.30 2.63
CA LEU A 205 -3.59 -6.91 2.59
C LEU A 205 -2.58 -5.99 3.26
N VAL A 206 -1.96 -5.13 2.48
CA VAL A 206 -1.04 -4.09 2.99
C VAL A 206 -1.84 -2.81 3.18
N LEU A 207 -2.24 -2.57 4.42
CA LEU A 207 -3.02 -1.40 4.79
C LEU A 207 -2.10 -0.21 5.03
N GLU A 208 -2.42 0.90 4.37
CA GLU A 208 -1.88 2.19 4.75
C GLU A 208 -2.59 2.78 5.96
N GLU A 209 -1.91 3.75 6.57
CA GLU A 209 -2.43 4.53 7.67
C GLU A 209 -3.69 5.34 7.30
N SER A 210 -3.94 5.69 6.04
CA SER A 210 -5.07 6.49 5.56
C SER A 210 -6.38 5.73 5.49
N VAL A 211 -6.33 4.40 5.46
CA VAL A 211 -7.49 3.56 5.82
C VAL A 211 -7.91 3.83 7.28
N ARG A 212 -7.02 4.45 8.07
CA ARG A 212 -7.19 4.85 9.47
C ARG A 212 -7.10 6.37 9.67
N ASN A 213 -7.06 7.18 8.60
CA ASN A 213 -6.33 8.46 8.50
C ASN A 213 -6.18 9.27 9.80
N LEU A 214 -4.95 9.37 10.24
CA LEU A 214 -4.52 10.28 11.29
C LEU A 214 -3.77 11.43 10.67
N SER A 215 -4.49 12.32 9.99
CA SER A 215 -3.91 13.52 9.41
C SER A 215 -3.46 14.50 10.52
N LEU A 216 -2.16 14.43 10.84
CA LEU A 216 -1.48 15.52 11.51
C LEU A 216 -1.34 16.70 10.53
N HIS A 217 -2.14 17.75 10.74
CA HIS A 217 -1.77 19.10 10.32
C HIS A 217 -0.73 19.66 11.27
#